data_AF-A0A2E9VNX2-F1
#
_entry.id   AF-A0A2E9VNX2-F1
#
_cell.length_a   1.000
_cell.length_b   1.000
_cell.length_c   1.000
_cell.angle_alpha   90.00
_cell.angle_beta   90.00
_cell.angle_gamma   90.00
#
_symmetry.space_group_name_H-M   'P 1'
#
loop_
_entity.id
_entity.type
_entity.pdbx_description
1 polymer ?
#
loop_
_entity_poly.entity_id
_entity_poly.type
_entity_poly.pdbx_seq_one_letter_code
_entity_poly.pdbx_strand_id
1 'polypeptide(L)'
;MAKIFHPLLALIASATDRELAKYVEYLKAENKILRARIPGQIHTTAGERQKLIKLGKGIGRAIEDLITIVTPTTFFRWLRDEKGSKSKTKNPKGGQRKPRELRELVIEIAKTTGFGYTRIIGELRKLGINNISRQTVRNILKEEEIQPGPDRTSDLWTEFLNRHGETL
;
A
#
# COMPACT_ATOMS: atom_id res chain seq x y z
N MET A 1 8.84 31.80 28.66
CA MET A 1 9.85 31.47 27.63
C MET A 1 9.56 32.24 26.33
N ALA A 2 9.88 33.53 26.28
CA ALA A 2 9.59 34.38 25.12
C ALA A 2 10.69 35.44 24.97
N LYS A 3 11.92 35.06 24.59
CA LYS A 3 13.02 36.03 24.42
C LYS A 3 14.04 35.72 23.30
N ILE A 4 13.76 34.79 22.38
CA ILE A 4 14.67 34.50 21.24
C ILE A 4 14.09 34.97 19.90
N PHE A 5 12.76 35.02 19.75
CA PHE A 5 12.14 35.44 18.49
C PHE A 5 12.19 36.95 18.25
N HIS A 6 12.29 37.77 19.30
CA HIS A 6 12.30 39.23 19.20
C HIS A 6 13.56 39.82 18.54
N PRO A 7 14.80 39.43 18.92
CA PRO A 7 16.00 39.97 18.27
C PRO A 7 16.12 39.55 16.81
N LEU A 8 15.69 38.33 16.46
CA LEU A 8 15.72 37.83 15.08
C LEU A 8 14.71 38.58 14.19
N LEU A 9 13.52 38.88 14.72
CA LEU A 9 12.53 39.71 14.01
C LEU A 9 12.99 41.17 13.86
N ALA A 10 13.62 41.75 14.88
CA ALA A 10 14.18 43.09 14.81
C ALA A 10 15.33 43.17 13.79
N LEU A 11 16.19 42.15 13.76
CA LEU A 11 17.25 41.99 12.77
C LEU A 11 16.68 41.87 11.35
N ILE A 12 15.66 41.04 11.12
CA ILE A 12 15.04 40.92 9.79
C ILE A 12 14.38 42.23 9.35
N ALA A 13 13.83 42.99 10.29
CA ALA A 13 13.18 44.28 10.01
C ALA A 13 14.17 45.42 9.72
N SER A 14 15.40 45.34 10.24
CA SER A 14 16.44 46.37 10.04
C SER A 14 17.55 45.97 9.08
N ALA A 15 17.67 44.68 8.74
CA ALA A 15 18.73 44.16 7.88
C ALA A 15 18.42 44.37 6.40
N THR A 16 19.48 44.67 5.65
CA THR A 16 19.44 44.71 4.19
C THR A 16 19.35 43.30 3.60
N ASP A 17 18.85 43.15 2.36
CA ASP A 17 18.78 41.86 1.66
C ASP A 17 20.13 41.11 1.62
N ARG A 18 21.24 41.86 1.59
CA ARG A 18 22.61 41.32 1.62
C ARG A 18 22.97 40.69 2.96
N GLU A 19 22.51 41.28 4.06
CA GLU A 19 22.73 40.74 5.40
C GLU A 19 21.86 39.49 5.62
N LEU A 20 20.60 39.52 5.17
CA LEU A 20 19.72 38.35 5.17
C LEU A 20 20.33 37.16 4.40
N ALA A 21 20.95 37.42 3.24
CA ALA A 21 21.65 36.38 2.49
C ALA A 21 22.78 35.73 3.29
N LYS A 22 23.60 36.52 4.00
CA LYS A 22 24.68 36.02 4.87
C LYS A 22 24.13 35.17 6.02
N TYR A 23 23.01 35.58 6.63
CA TYR A 23 22.35 34.78 7.68
C TYR A 23 21.85 33.44 7.15
N VAL A 24 21.22 33.43 5.98
CA VAL A 24 20.77 32.18 5.34
C VAL A 24 21.95 31.26 5.02
N GLU A 25 23.05 31.81 4.51
CA GLU A 25 24.27 31.03 4.22
C GLU A 25 24.85 30.39 5.49
N TYR A 26 24.97 31.16 6.57
CA TYR A 26 25.42 30.65 7.86
C TYR A 26 24.50 29.53 8.38
N LEU A 27 23.18 29.74 8.38
CA LEU A 27 22.22 28.75 8.84
C LEU A 27 22.22 27.49 7.96
N LYS A 28 22.45 27.59 6.66
CA LYS A 28 22.62 26.42 5.77
C LYS A 28 23.87 25.63 6.14
N ALA A 29 24.98 26.31 6.42
CA ALA A 29 26.23 25.68 6.84
C ALA A 29 26.07 24.97 8.19
N GLU A 30 25.46 25.62 9.18
CA GLU A 30 25.19 25.04 10.50
C GLU A 30 24.29 23.80 10.39
N ASN A 31 23.19 23.89 9.63
CA ASN A 31 22.32 22.74 9.38
C ASN A 31 23.09 21.59 8.71
N LYS A 32 23.97 21.87 7.75
CA LYS A 32 24.81 20.84 7.11
C LYS A 32 25.70 20.13 8.13
N ILE A 33 26.34 20.88 9.04
CA ILE A 33 27.19 20.33 10.11
C ILE A 33 26.37 19.48 11.06
N LEU A 34 25.22 19.98 11.55
CA LEU A 34 24.35 19.26 12.47
C LEU A 34 23.88 17.94 11.86
N ARG A 35 23.49 17.95 10.59
CA ARG A 35 23.06 16.74 9.89
C ARG A 35 24.16 15.72 9.69
N ALA A 36 25.39 16.18 9.40
CA ALA A 36 26.53 15.28 9.26
C ALA A 36 26.87 14.55 10.57
N ARG A 37 26.49 15.12 11.72
CA ARG A 37 26.68 14.51 13.05
C ARG A 37 25.58 13.54 13.45
N ILE A 38 24.41 13.57 12.80
CA ILE A 38 23.29 12.69 13.15
C ILE A 38 23.48 11.34 12.43
N PRO A 39 23.55 10.21 13.16
CA PRO A 39 23.64 8.91 12.52
C PRO A 39 22.28 8.53 11.90
N GLY A 40 22.28 8.23 10.60
CA GLY A 40 21.12 7.71 9.88
C GLY A 40 20.25 8.77 9.19
N GLN A 41 19.09 8.33 8.69
CA GLN A 41 18.18 9.17 7.91
C GLN A 41 17.22 9.95 8.82
N ILE A 42 17.14 11.26 8.59
CA ILE A 42 16.19 12.15 9.28
C ILE A 42 14.79 11.92 8.73
N HIS A 43 13.95 11.27 9.53
CA HIS A 43 12.54 11.05 9.20
C HIS A 43 11.70 12.20 9.73
N THR A 44 10.92 12.83 8.84
CA THR A 44 10.01 13.91 9.25
C THR A 44 8.73 13.36 9.86
N THR A 45 8.35 13.87 11.02
CA THR A 45 7.05 13.61 11.66
C THR A 45 5.93 14.37 10.97
N ALA A 46 4.66 13.98 11.17
CA ALA A 46 3.52 14.67 10.55
C ALA A 46 3.46 16.16 10.92
N GLY A 47 3.76 16.50 12.18
CA GLY A 47 3.79 17.89 12.65
C GLY A 47 4.93 18.71 12.06
N GLU A 48 6.12 18.12 11.90
CA GLU A 48 7.25 18.77 11.22
C GLU A 48 6.95 19.02 9.74
N ARG A 49 6.32 18.06 9.05
CA ARG A 49 5.89 18.23 7.66
C ARG A 49 4.95 19.42 7.50
N GLN A 50 3.94 19.53 8.38
CA GLN A 50 3.01 20.66 8.37
C GLN A 50 3.73 22.00 8.61
N LYS A 51 4.68 22.06 9.55
CA LYS A 51 5.49 23.27 9.78
C LYS A 51 6.29 23.66 8.54
N LEU A 52 6.97 22.69 7.91
CA LEU A 52 7.73 22.93 6.68
C LEU A 52 6.84 23.42 5.54
N ILE A 53 5.67 22.82 5.34
CA ILE A 53 4.70 23.24 4.31
C ILE A 53 4.23 24.67 4.59
N LYS A 54 3.85 24.98 5.84
CA LYS A 54 3.36 26.30 6.23
C LYS A 54 4.39 27.40 5.96
N LEU A 55 5.66 27.16 6.30
CA LEU A 55 6.74 28.12 6.07
C LEU A 55 7.18 28.18 4.60
N GLY A 56 7.21 27.05 3.91
CA GLY A 56 7.71 26.95 2.53
C GLY A 56 6.70 27.38 1.46
N LYS A 57 5.39 27.39 1.75
CA LYS A 57 4.34 27.74 0.78
C LYS A 57 4.51 29.13 0.17
N GLY A 58 5.00 30.10 0.95
CA GLY A 58 5.24 31.48 0.50
C GLY A 58 6.53 31.65 -0.30
N ILE A 59 7.47 30.71 -0.22
CA ILE A 59 8.79 30.78 -0.88
C ILE A 59 8.70 30.35 -2.35
N GLY A 60 7.68 29.54 -2.70
CA GLY A 60 7.47 29.09 -4.07
C GLY A 60 8.60 28.19 -4.57
N ARG A 61 9.11 28.45 -5.79
CA ARG A 61 10.12 27.60 -6.43
C ARG A 61 11.53 27.75 -5.85
N ALA A 62 11.82 28.88 -5.20
CA ALA A 62 13.09 29.11 -4.49
C ALA A 62 13.30 28.15 -3.31
N ILE A 63 12.28 27.37 -2.93
CA ILE A 63 12.39 26.31 -1.93
C ILE A 63 13.40 25.23 -2.37
N GLU A 64 13.62 25.04 -3.68
CA GLU A 64 14.57 24.06 -4.21
C GLU A 64 15.99 24.31 -3.69
N ASP A 65 16.39 25.58 -3.53
CA ASP A 65 17.71 25.97 -3.02
C ASP A 65 17.79 25.95 -1.49
N LEU A 66 16.65 25.99 -0.79
CA LEU A 66 16.56 26.06 0.66
C LEU A 66 16.37 24.69 1.31
N ILE A 67 15.66 23.78 0.64
CA ILE A 67 15.22 22.53 1.23
C ILE A 67 16.36 21.52 1.28
N THR A 68 16.73 21.12 2.49
CA THR A 68 17.82 20.16 2.70
C THR A 68 17.30 18.84 3.27
N ILE A 69 16.24 18.86 4.10
CA ILE A 69 15.73 17.70 4.87
C ILE A 69 15.02 16.70 3.99
N VAL A 70 14.22 17.18 3.03
CA VAL A 70 13.50 16.35 2.08
C VAL A 70 13.78 16.80 0.67
N THR A 71 13.59 15.90 -0.29
CA THR A 71 13.71 16.27 -1.70
C THR A 71 12.62 17.28 -2.07
N PRO A 72 12.91 18.26 -2.95
CA PRO A 72 11.92 19.24 -3.39
C PRO A 72 10.64 18.59 -3.95
N THR A 73 10.79 17.48 -4.67
CA THR A 73 9.67 16.69 -5.21
C THR A 73 8.74 16.15 -4.11
N THR A 74 9.32 15.72 -2.98
CA THR A 74 8.56 15.26 -1.81
C THR A 74 7.79 16.40 -1.16
N PHE A 75 8.42 17.57 -1.03
CA PHE A 75 7.77 18.76 -0.50
C PHE A 75 6.57 19.19 -1.35
N PHE A 76 6.74 19.30 -2.68
CA PHE A 76 5.63 19.64 -3.57
C PHE A 76 4.53 18.58 -3.59
N ARG A 77 4.86 17.30 -3.40
CA ARG A 77 3.86 16.24 -3.19
C ARG A 77 3.03 16.54 -1.93
N TRP A 78 3.66 16.83 -0.80
CA TRP A 78 2.94 17.15 0.43
C TRP A 78 2.09 18.42 0.30
N LEU A 79 2.58 19.45 -0.40
CA LEU A 79 1.83 20.68 -0.65
C LEU A 79 0.57 20.42 -1.51
N ARG A 80 0.62 19.48 -2.45
CA ARG A 80 -0.55 19.04 -3.23
C ARG A 80 -1.52 18.20 -2.39
N ASP A 81 -0.99 17.29 -1.58
CA ASP A 81 -1.80 16.44 -0.70
C ASP A 81 -2.53 17.29 0.37
N GLU A 82 -1.94 18.39 0.86
CA GLU A 82 -2.60 19.36 1.75
C GLU A 82 -3.81 20.04 1.07
N LYS A 83 -3.62 20.54 -0.16
CA LYS A 83 -4.67 21.24 -0.91
C LYS A 83 -5.77 20.30 -1.44
N GLY A 84 -5.48 19.01 -1.54
CA GLY A 84 -6.25 18.06 -2.32
C GLY A 84 -6.46 16.72 -1.63
N SER A 85 -6.73 16.73 -0.31
CA SER A 85 -7.23 15.54 0.40
C SER A 85 -8.66 15.17 -0.01
N LYS A 86 -8.90 14.97 -1.32
CA LYS A 86 -9.83 13.93 -1.74
C LYS A 86 -9.10 12.64 -1.42
N SER A 87 -9.52 12.01 -0.32
CA SER A 87 -9.20 10.63 0.04
C SER A 87 -8.75 9.87 -1.20
N LYS A 88 -7.44 9.60 -1.33
CA LYS A 88 -6.99 8.60 -2.30
C LYS A 88 -7.66 7.33 -1.81
N THR A 89 -8.76 6.96 -2.45
CA THR A 89 -9.48 5.72 -2.23
C THR A 89 -8.39 4.67 -2.16
N LYS A 90 -8.16 4.12 -0.96
CA LYS A 90 -7.21 3.02 -0.81
C LYS A 90 -7.70 1.97 -1.78
N ASN A 91 -7.05 1.82 -2.93
CA ASN A 91 -7.29 0.68 -3.79
C ASN A 91 -7.03 -0.53 -2.88
N PRO A 92 -8.07 -1.33 -2.56
CA PRO A 92 -7.90 -2.44 -1.67
C PRO A 92 -6.75 -3.29 -2.20
N LYS A 93 -5.78 -3.60 -1.33
CA LYS A 93 -4.71 -4.54 -1.69
C LYS A 93 -5.37 -5.91 -1.87
N GLY A 94 -5.69 -6.23 -3.11
CA GLY A 94 -6.42 -7.42 -3.51
C GLY A 94 -7.24 -7.07 -4.73
N GLY A 95 -6.87 -7.61 -5.89
CA GLY A 95 -7.62 -7.41 -7.13
C GLY A 95 -9.11 -7.70 -6.92
N GLN A 96 -9.95 -7.19 -7.83
CA GLN A 96 -11.39 -7.39 -7.73
C GLN A 96 -11.70 -8.89 -7.58
N ARG A 97 -12.49 -9.23 -6.56
CA ARG A 97 -12.99 -10.60 -6.38
C ARG A 97 -13.68 -11.03 -7.69
N LYS A 98 -13.56 -12.31 -8.07
CA LYS A 98 -14.29 -12.83 -9.23
C LYS A 98 -15.80 -12.56 -9.05
N PRO A 99 -16.56 -12.41 -10.15
CA PRO A 99 -17.99 -12.12 -10.10
C PRO A 99 -18.73 -13.06 -9.14
N ARG A 100 -19.71 -12.51 -8.42
CA ARG A 100 -20.48 -13.24 -7.40
C ARG A 100 -21.15 -14.48 -7.99
N GLU A 101 -21.72 -14.35 -9.18
CA GLU A 101 -22.36 -15.43 -9.94
C GLU A 101 -21.43 -16.63 -10.15
N LEU A 102 -20.15 -16.36 -10.48
CA LEU A 102 -19.15 -17.41 -10.69
C LEU A 102 -18.76 -18.09 -9.37
N ARG A 103 -18.76 -17.37 -8.25
CA ARG A 103 -18.56 -17.98 -6.93
C ARG A 103 -19.74 -18.87 -6.55
N GLU A 104 -20.95 -18.40 -6.75
CA GLU A 104 -22.19 -19.15 -6.47
C GLU A 104 -22.24 -20.44 -7.28
N LEU A 105 -21.92 -20.37 -8.58
CA LEU A 105 -21.85 -21.56 -9.44
C LEU A 105 -20.81 -22.58 -8.96
N VAL A 106 -19.61 -22.13 -8.54
CA VAL A 106 -18.58 -23.01 -7.97
C VAL A 106 -19.09 -23.71 -6.70
N ILE A 107 -19.78 -22.98 -5.84
CA ILE A 107 -20.33 -23.50 -4.58
C ILE A 107 -21.44 -24.51 -4.85
N GLU A 108 -22.34 -24.20 -5.78
CA GLU A 108 -23.46 -25.06 -6.15
C GLU A 108 -22.98 -26.39 -6.75
N ILE A 109 -22.00 -26.35 -7.67
CA ILE A 109 -21.39 -27.56 -8.24
C ILE A 109 -20.77 -28.38 -7.12
N ALA A 110 -20.00 -27.75 -6.21
CA ALA A 110 -19.36 -28.47 -5.11
C ALA A 110 -20.36 -29.14 -4.17
N LYS A 111 -21.46 -28.45 -3.80
CA LYS A 111 -22.50 -28.98 -2.89
C LYS A 111 -23.33 -30.10 -3.50
N THR A 112 -23.66 -30.01 -4.78
CA THR A 112 -24.53 -30.98 -5.47
C THR A 112 -23.80 -32.25 -5.89
N THR A 113 -22.52 -32.14 -6.28
CA THR A 113 -21.76 -33.26 -6.87
C THR A 113 -20.64 -33.80 -6.00
N GLY A 114 -20.18 -33.04 -4.99
CA GLY A 114 -19.00 -33.41 -4.21
C GLY A 114 -17.71 -33.46 -5.04
N PHE A 115 -17.64 -32.74 -6.16
CA PHE A 115 -16.47 -32.80 -7.05
C PHE A 115 -15.20 -32.17 -6.47
N GLY A 116 -14.06 -32.77 -6.83
CA GLY A 116 -12.72 -32.25 -6.55
C GLY A 116 -12.43 -30.96 -7.34
N TYR A 117 -11.49 -30.14 -6.85
CA TYR A 117 -11.13 -28.85 -7.47
C TYR A 117 -10.90 -28.92 -8.99
N THR A 118 -10.20 -29.95 -9.47
CA THR A 118 -9.88 -30.11 -10.90
C THR A 118 -11.11 -30.46 -11.73
N ARG A 119 -12.05 -31.22 -11.16
CA ARG A 119 -13.28 -31.62 -11.85
C ARG A 119 -14.23 -30.44 -11.97
N ILE A 120 -14.36 -29.61 -10.92
CA ILE A 120 -15.12 -28.36 -10.96
C ILE A 120 -14.62 -27.44 -12.08
N ILE A 121 -13.30 -27.28 -12.23
CA ILE A 121 -12.72 -26.50 -13.34
C ILE A 121 -13.10 -27.09 -14.70
N GLY A 122 -13.09 -28.41 -14.83
CA GLY A 122 -13.50 -29.10 -16.05
C GLY A 122 -14.94 -28.79 -16.44
N GLU A 123 -15.87 -28.85 -15.48
CA GLU A 123 -17.28 -28.49 -15.72
C GLU A 123 -17.44 -27.02 -16.08
N LEU A 124 -16.72 -26.11 -15.40
CA LEU A 124 -16.73 -24.69 -15.74
C LEU A 124 -16.22 -24.41 -17.16
N ARG A 125 -15.19 -25.15 -17.63
CA ARG A 125 -14.71 -25.03 -19.01
C ARG A 125 -15.73 -25.50 -20.04
N LYS A 126 -16.51 -26.55 -19.74
CA LYS A 126 -17.61 -27.00 -20.62
C LYS A 126 -18.69 -25.91 -20.77
N LEU A 127 -18.90 -25.12 -19.72
CA LEU A 127 -19.80 -23.96 -19.72
C LEU A 127 -19.19 -22.70 -20.36
N GLY A 128 -17.99 -22.80 -20.96
CA GLY A 128 -17.30 -21.67 -21.60
C GLY A 128 -16.51 -20.76 -20.65
N ILE A 129 -16.44 -21.09 -19.36
CA ILE A 129 -15.74 -20.29 -18.34
C ILE A 129 -14.28 -20.75 -18.22
N ASN A 130 -13.40 -20.11 -18.97
CA ASN A 130 -11.98 -20.50 -19.06
C ASN A 130 -11.05 -19.73 -18.09
N ASN A 131 -11.50 -18.62 -17.51
CA ASN A 131 -10.67 -17.71 -16.70
C ASN A 131 -10.83 -17.96 -15.19
N ILE A 132 -10.58 -19.20 -14.75
CA ILE A 132 -10.53 -19.58 -13.34
C ILE A 132 -9.36 -20.52 -13.06
N SER A 133 -8.59 -20.23 -12.02
CA SER A 133 -7.48 -21.10 -11.58
C SER A 133 -7.95 -22.07 -10.51
N ARG A 134 -7.25 -23.20 -10.36
CA ARG A 134 -7.49 -24.15 -9.27
C ARG A 134 -7.37 -23.51 -7.90
N GLN A 135 -6.44 -22.57 -7.73
CA GLN A 135 -6.27 -21.83 -6.48
C GLN A 135 -7.47 -20.93 -6.19
N THR A 136 -8.08 -20.34 -7.21
CA THR A 136 -9.30 -19.53 -7.07
C THR A 136 -10.46 -20.39 -6.58
N VAL A 137 -10.67 -21.57 -7.18
CA VAL A 137 -11.71 -22.53 -6.73
C VAL A 137 -11.43 -22.99 -5.30
N ARG A 138 -10.17 -23.30 -4.97
CA ARG A 138 -9.77 -23.66 -3.60
C ARG A 138 -10.05 -22.55 -2.58
N ASN A 139 -9.72 -21.30 -2.90
CA ASN A 139 -9.96 -20.17 -2.01
C ASN A 139 -11.46 -19.94 -1.81
N ILE A 140 -12.27 -20.03 -2.88
CA ILE A 140 -13.74 -19.89 -2.79
C ILE A 140 -14.32 -20.98 -1.87
N LEU A 141 -13.96 -22.25 -2.08
CA LEU A 141 -14.49 -23.34 -1.27
C LEU A 141 -13.99 -23.30 0.17
N LYS A 142 -12.73 -22.86 0.40
CA LYS A 142 -12.18 -22.68 1.74
C LYS A 142 -12.87 -21.53 2.50
N GLU A 143 -13.21 -20.43 1.82
CA GLU A 143 -13.98 -19.33 2.40
C GLU A 143 -15.39 -19.77 2.86
N GLU A 144 -15.95 -20.79 2.22
CA GLU A 144 -17.28 -21.35 2.53
C GLU A 144 -17.23 -22.64 3.36
N GLU A 145 -16.04 -23.02 3.86
CA GLU A 145 -15.79 -24.24 4.66
C GLU A 145 -16.20 -25.57 3.96
N ILE A 146 -16.30 -25.57 2.63
CA ILE A 146 -16.66 -26.76 1.84
C ILE A 146 -15.39 -27.55 1.52
N GLN A 147 -15.32 -28.79 2.01
CA GLN A 147 -14.33 -29.75 1.55
C GLN A 147 -14.81 -30.35 0.22
N PRO A 148 -14.09 -30.15 -0.90
CA PRO A 148 -14.45 -30.83 -2.14
C PRO A 148 -14.17 -32.33 -2.00
N GLY A 149 -14.97 -33.17 -2.65
CA GLY A 149 -14.75 -34.62 -2.59
C GLY A 149 -13.78 -35.14 -3.66
N PRO A 150 -13.39 -36.42 -3.58
CA PRO A 150 -13.25 -37.24 -2.38
C PRO A 150 -11.85 -37.10 -1.77
N ASP A 151 -11.74 -37.38 -0.47
CA ASP A 151 -10.46 -37.59 0.20
C ASP A 151 -9.83 -38.90 -0.29
N ARG A 152 -9.07 -38.82 -1.38
CA ARG A 152 -8.34 -39.97 -1.97
C ARG A 152 -7.24 -40.53 -1.06
N THR A 153 -7.08 -39.95 0.14
CA THR A 153 -6.05 -40.32 1.09
C THR A 153 -6.52 -41.43 2.04
N SER A 154 -7.83 -41.76 2.07
CA SER A 154 -8.41 -42.70 3.03
C SER A 154 -8.94 -44.01 2.43
N ASP A 155 -8.62 -44.34 1.18
CA ASP A 155 -9.01 -45.65 0.64
C ASP A 155 -8.01 -46.71 1.14
N LEU A 156 -8.43 -47.55 2.08
CA LEU A 156 -7.71 -48.78 2.39
C LEU A 156 -7.61 -49.61 1.11
N TRP A 157 -6.46 -50.24 0.87
CA TRP A 157 -6.20 -51.03 -0.35
C TRP A 157 -7.28 -52.09 -0.63
N THR A 158 -7.92 -52.59 0.41
CA THR A 158 -9.07 -53.50 0.36
C THR A 158 -10.34 -52.86 -0.21
N GLU A 159 -10.65 -51.61 0.13
CA GLU A 159 -11.82 -50.90 -0.43
C GLU A 159 -11.64 -50.60 -1.92
N PHE A 160 -10.41 -50.27 -2.33
CA PHE A 160 -10.07 -50.09 -3.74
C PHE A 160 -10.28 -51.37 -4.56
N LEU A 161 -9.82 -52.52 -4.05
CA LEU A 161 -9.97 -53.81 -4.74
C LEU A 161 -11.43 -54.25 -4.85
N ASN A 162 -12.25 -54.07 -3.80
CA ASN A 162 -13.68 -54.39 -3.86
C ASN A 162 -14.41 -53.57 -4.92
N ARG A 163 -14.12 -52.27 -5.01
CA ARG A 163 -14.76 -51.38 -5.99
C ARG A 163 -14.37 -51.67 -7.44
N HIS A 164 -13.19 -52.24 -7.67
CA HIS A 164 -12.76 -52.67 -9.01
C HIS A 164 -13.17 -54.11 -9.34
N GLY A 165 -13.37 -54.95 -8.33
CA GLY A 165 -13.89 -56.32 -8.50
C GLY A 165 -15.33 -56.35 -9.01
N GLU A 166 -16.17 -55.38 -8.62
CA GLU A 166 -17.57 -55.28 -9.10
C GLU A 166 -17.71 -54.76 -10.54
N THR A 167 -16.62 -54.27 -11.15
CA THR A 167 -16.64 -53.69 -12.50
C THR A 167 -16.15 -54.64 -13.60
N LEU A 168 -15.89 -55.91 -13.29
CA LEU A 168 -15.59 -57.00 -14.23
C LEU A 168 -16.74 -58.01 -14.29
#